data_AF-A0A6D2GC98-F1
#
_entry.id   AF-A0A6D2GC98-F1
#
_cell.length_a   1.000
_cell.length_b   1.000
_cell.length_c   1.000
_cell.angle_alpha   90.00
_cell.angle_beta   90.00
_cell.angle_gamma   90.00
#
_symmetry.space_group_name_H-M   'P 1'
#
loop_
_entity.id
_entity.type
_entity.pdbx_description
1 polymer ?
#
loop_
_entity_poly.entity_id
_entity_poly.type
_entity_poly.pdbx_seq_one_letter_code
_entity_poly.pdbx_strand_id
1 'polypeptide(L)'
;MVNQLNLKVFLGHSISIKKNIMKKVILIRMVKTVRVETPNPKKFFVLVGKLAEGYRRRENSFGSLDKTEVDERKISLMTATKYPLKEVPYCSGYDYITVVAARTIPWSTNVTALFRDGPGNQYRFINCGIRQLGEFPDADDKSYTIQRIMVVFQHGYTTSDIERINEYTACKNARIIYVKNKDEFVNFLNKRKALKRLIKKMVFFCHGIINIASFHYSADHEDDEKSGEFDISYIEKVHESIFDYDAEVITYACRAGISVDEHDFSGGKYAGQMESHAQKMADKWDVNVKAFEMRSLYVGVYGTKEELAQVEKERKIVEEYQTELARYKMGKLTGDNRAPKPKKPDGYDEMERRVNEVRERESNATDGGGPIAPNGSWCFPTTASTPTGLRRGLLPYKPSEWKMS
;
A
#
# COMPACT_ATOMS: atom_id res chain seq x y z
N MET A 1 12.91 -48.85 -18.55
CA MET A 1 13.34 -47.44 -18.37
C MET A 1 12.17 -46.65 -17.80
N VAL A 2 12.34 -45.94 -16.69
CA VAL A 2 11.31 -45.08 -16.08
C VAL A 2 11.42 -43.67 -16.66
N ASN A 3 10.30 -43.05 -17.05
CA ASN A 3 10.27 -41.65 -17.46
C ASN A 3 10.12 -40.75 -16.23
N GLN A 4 10.88 -39.66 -16.15
CA GLN A 4 10.85 -38.77 -14.98
C GLN A 4 10.82 -37.29 -15.37
N LEU A 5 10.35 -36.44 -14.44
CA LEU A 5 10.38 -34.98 -14.51
C LEU A 5 10.86 -34.41 -13.17
N ASN A 6 11.93 -33.61 -13.19
CA ASN A 6 12.41 -32.83 -12.04
C ASN A 6 12.08 -31.34 -12.29
N LEU A 7 11.11 -30.77 -11.57
CA LEU A 7 10.93 -29.31 -11.55
C LEU A 7 11.63 -28.71 -10.37
N LYS A 8 12.31 -27.58 -10.53
CA LYS A 8 12.72 -26.71 -9.43
C LYS A 8 12.20 -25.30 -9.69
N VAL A 9 11.26 -24.84 -8.87
CA VAL A 9 10.82 -23.43 -8.91
C VAL A 9 11.81 -22.64 -8.05
N PHE A 10 12.26 -21.46 -8.47
CA PHE A 10 13.19 -20.64 -7.68
C PHE A 10 12.63 -19.25 -7.39
N LEU A 11 12.81 -18.84 -6.14
CA LEU A 11 12.87 -17.49 -5.56
C LEU A 11 13.49 -17.62 -4.15
N GLY A 12 14.34 -16.68 -3.73
CA GLY A 12 15.11 -16.80 -2.49
C GLY A 12 14.26 -16.83 -1.22
N HIS A 13 13.92 -18.03 -0.74
CA HIS A 13 13.66 -18.50 0.64
C HIS A 13 12.51 -19.52 0.72
N SER A 14 12.60 -20.42 1.71
CA SER A 14 12.10 -21.81 1.71
C SER A 14 10.93 -22.08 2.66
N ILE A 15 9.80 -22.69 2.21
CA ILE A 15 8.71 -23.22 3.08
C ILE A 15 7.99 -24.46 2.44
N SER A 16 7.32 -25.27 3.29
CA SER A 16 6.83 -26.66 3.15
C SER A 16 5.70 -26.99 2.11
N ILE A 17 5.45 -28.30 1.83
CA ILE A 17 4.46 -28.85 0.85
C ILE A 17 3.59 -29.95 1.49
N LYS A 18 2.31 -29.99 1.08
CA LYS A 18 1.46 -31.21 0.99
C LYS A 18 1.32 -31.62 -0.49
N LYS A 19 1.58 -32.89 -0.80
CA LYS A 19 1.56 -33.46 -2.16
C LYS A 19 0.12 -33.87 -2.50
N ASN A 20 -0.47 -33.32 -3.57
CA ASN A 20 -1.73 -33.83 -4.11
C ASN A 20 -1.62 -33.94 -5.63
N ILE A 21 -1.51 -35.16 -6.15
CA ILE A 21 -1.44 -35.44 -7.59
C ILE A 21 -2.86 -35.78 -8.03
N MET A 22 -3.64 -34.78 -8.41
CA MET A 22 -4.95 -35.00 -9.02
C MET A 22 -4.91 -34.62 -10.51
N LYS A 23 -5.46 -35.48 -11.37
CA LYS A 23 -5.84 -35.19 -12.77
C LYS A 23 -4.77 -34.44 -13.62
N LYS A 24 -3.53 -34.93 -13.68
CA LYS A 24 -2.42 -34.38 -14.52
C LYS A 24 -1.99 -32.93 -14.21
N VAL A 25 -2.38 -32.37 -13.07
CA VAL A 25 -1.96 -31.03 -12.62
C VAL A 25 -0.98 -31.14 -11.45
N ILE A 26 0.09 -30.35 -11.50
CA ILE A 26 1.09 -30.24 -10.42
C ILE A 26 1.02 -28.83 -9.84
N LEU A 27 0.75 -28.72 -8.55
CA LEU A 27 0.70 -27.45 -7.83
C LEU A 27 2.03 -27.20 -7.11
N ILE A 28 2.68 -26.08 -7.41
CA ILE A 28 3.92 -25.68 -6.74
C ILE A 28 3.74 -24.29 -6.15
N ARG A 29 3.56 -24.23 -4.83
CA ARG A 29 3.46 -22.96 -4.10
C ARG A 29 4.79 -22.19 -4.05
N MET A 30 5.93 -22.88 -3.89
CA MET A 30 7.24 -22.30 -3.52
C MET A 30 8.44 -23.19 -3.93
N VAL A 31 9.68 -22.71 -3.70
CA VAL A 31 10.94 -23.38 -4.08
C VAL A 31 11.06 -24.79 -3.55
N LYS A 32 10.73 -25.76 -4.39
CA LYS A 32 10.94 -27.17 -4.15
C LYS A 32 11.19 -27.91 -5.44
N THR A 33 11.92 -29.01 -5.30
CA THR A 33 12.07 -29.96 -6.39
C THR A 33 10.89 -30.94 -6.37
N VAL A 34 10.04 -30.91 -7.40
CA VAL A 34 8.97 -31.91 -7.58
C VAL A 34 9.44 -32.98 -8.55
N ARG A 35 9.40 -34.24 -8.10
CA ARG A 35 9.67 -35.43 -8.91
C ARG A 35 8.38 -36.12 -9.29
N VAL A 36 8.18 -36.35 -10.58
CA VAL A 36 7.08 -37.14 -11.13
C VAL A 36 7.66 -38.24 -12.00
N GLU A 37 7.30 -39.48 -11.71
CA GLU A 37 7.73 -40.66 -12.45
C GLU A 37 6.54 -41.31 -13.14
N THR A 38 6.71 -41.71 -14.40
CA THR A 38 5.67 -42.36 -15.18
C THR A 38 6.22 -43.52 -16.01
N PRO A 39 5.43 -44.59 -16.21
CA PRO A 39 5.87 -45.73 -17.02
C PRO A 39 6.05 -45.36 -18.50
N ASN A 40 5.21 -44.47 -19.03
CA ASN A 40 5.28 -43.91 -20.39
C ASN A 40 5.38 -42.38 -20.34
N PRO A 41 5.86 -41.70 -21.39
CA PRO A 41 5.82 -40.25 -21.48
C PRO A 41 4.40 -39.71 -21.26
N LYS A 42 4.21 -38.84 -20.26
CA LYS A 42 2.94 -38.20 -19.96
C LYS A 42 3.10 -36.69 -19.89
N LYS A 43 2.12 -35.98 -20.46
CA LYS A 43 1.98 -34.53 -20.40
C LYS A 43 1.33 -34.11 -19.08
N PHE A 44 1.90 -33.10 -18.44
CA PHE A 44 1.41 -32.47 -17.21
C PHE A 44 1.32 -30.95 -17.40
N PHE A 45 0.39 -30.33 -16.67
CA PHE A 45 0.36 -28.89 -16.50
C PHE A 45 0.83 -28.55 -15.09
N VAL A 46 1.76 -27.60 -15.00
CA VAL A 46 2.28 -27.12 -13.72
C VAL A 46 1.80 -25.71 -13.49
N LEU A 47 1.25 -25.51 -12.31
CA LEU A 47 0.83 -24.21 -11.81
C LEU A 47 1.80 -23.79 -10.72
N VAL A 48 2.18 -22.51 -10.73
CA VAL A 48 3.12 -21.93 -9.77
C VAL A 48 2.51 -20.73 -9.06
N GLY A 49 2.90 -20.53 -7.80
CA GLY A 49 2.54 -19.36 -6.98
C GLY A 49 1.04 -19.05 -6.96
N LYS A 50 0.66 -17.83 -7.35
CA LYS A 50 -0.74 -17.36 -7.31
C LYS A 50 -1.70 -18.26 -8.08
N LEU A 51 -1.35 -18.69 -9.28
CA LEU A 51 -2.23 -19.57 -10.06
C LEU A 51 -2.43 -20.93 -9.39
N ALA A 52 -1.40 -21.48 -8.74
CA ALA A 52 -1.50 -22.72 -7.98
C ALA A 52 -2.38 -22.54 -6.73
N GLU A 53 -2.22 -21.41 -6.05
CA GLU A 53 -2.98 -21.09 -4.84
C GLU A 53 -4.45 -20.78 -5.15
N GLY A 54 -4.72 -20.01 -6.20
CA GLY A 54 -6.06 -19.72 -6.68
C GLY A 54 -6.81 -20.99 -7.08
N TYR A 55 -6.14 -21.91 -7.79
CA TYR A 55 -6.70 -23.22 -8.13
C TYR A 55 -7.06 -24.04 -6.88
N ARG A 56 -6.20 -24.00 -5.86
CA ARG A 56 -6.45 -24.65 -4.58
C ARG A 56 -7.64 -24.01 -3.86
N ARG A 57 -7.64 -22.68 -3.67
CA ARG A 57 -8.69 -21.91 -2.97
C ARG A 57 -10.08 -22.09 -3.56
N ARG A 58 -10.17 -22.45 -4.84
CA ARG A 58 -11.39 -22.76 -5.59
C ARG A 58 -11.62 -24.25 -5.82
N GLU A 59 -11.12 -25.10 -4.93
CA GLU A 59 -11.37 -26.56 -4.94
C GLU A 59 -11.01 -27.27 -6.26
N ASN A 60 -9.87 -26.90 -6.85
CA ASN A 60 -9.36 -27.43 -8.12
C ASN A 60 -10.11 -26.90 -9.35
N SER A 61 -10.51 -25.61 -9.32
CA SER A 61 -11.06 -24.85 -10.45
C SER A 61 -10.32 -23.53 -10.64
N PHE A 62 -10.34 -22.98 -11.86
CA PHE A 62 -9.87 -21.61 -12.10
C PHE A 62 -10.97 -20.56 -11.90
N GLY A 63 -12.22 -20.99 -11.71
CA GLY A 63 -13.35 -20.09 -11.49
C GLY A 63 -13.49 -19.04 -12.59
N SER A 64 -13.72 -17.79 -12.18
CA SER A 64 -13.87 -16.63 -13.06
C SER A 64 -12.55 -15.94 -13.44
N LEU A 65 -11.39 -16.53 -13.11
CA LEU A 65 -10.10 -15.96 -13.52
C LEU A 65 -10.01 -15.85 -15.05
N ASP A 66 -9.39 -14.78 -15.54
CA ASP A 66 -9.19 -14.55 -16.97
C ASP A 66 -8.48 -15.75 -17.61
N LYS A 67 -9.16 -16.41 -18.56
CA LYS A 67 -8.67 -17.62 -19.20
C LYS A 67 -7.36 -17.39 -19.95
N THR A 68 -7.19 -16.23 -20.57
CA THR A 68 -5.95 -15.86 -21.28
C THR A 68 -4.80 -15.76 -20.29
N GLU A 69 -4.99 -15.05 -19.17
CA GLU A 69 -3.96 -14.96 -18.12
C GLU A 69 -3.67 -16.31 -17.47
N VAL A 70 -4.68 -17.17 -17.30
CA VAL A 70 -4.51 -18.54 -16.79
C VAL A 70 -3.67 -19.38 -17.76
N ASP A 71 -3.99 -19.34 -19.05
CA ASP A 71 -3.32 -20.15 -20.07
C ASP A 71 -1.87 -19.70 -20.32
N GLU A 72 -1.59 -18.40 -20.29
CA GLU A 72 -0.21 -17.84 -20.35
C GLU A 72 0.71 -18.35 -19.23
N ARG A 73 0.15 -18.60 -18.04
CA ARG A 73 0.89 -19.03 -16.85
C ARG A 73 0.94 -20.54 -16.66
N LYS A 74 0.20 -21.33 -17.46
CA LYS A 74 0.27 -22.80 -17.41
C LYS A 74 1.56 -23.30 -18.04
N ILE A 75 2.32 -24.07 -17.28
CA ILE A 75 3.57 -24.64 -17.77
C ILE A 75 3.31 -26.08 -18.22
N SER A 76 3.29 -26.27 -19.54
CA SER A 76 3.17 -27.61 -20.14
C SER A 76 4.51 -28.34 -20.08
N LEU A 77 4.52 -29.54 -19.49
CA LEU A 77 5.70 -30.39 -19.36
C LEU A 77 5.40 -31.82 -19.76
N MET A 78 6.44 -32.54 -20.18
CA MET A 78 6.38 -33.95 -20.52
C MET A 78 7.49 -34.68 -19.78
N THR A 79 7.16 -35.80 -19.14
CA THR A 79 8.17 -36.70 -18.57
C THR A 79 8.97 -37.35 -19.70
N ALA A 80 10.29 -37.44 -19.56
CA ALA A 80 11.16 -38.01 -20.58
C ALA A 80 12.22 -38.95 -19.97
N THR A 81 12.78 -39.82 -20.79
CA THR A 81 13.99 -40.58 -20.45
C THR A 81 15.18 -39.62 -20.35
N LYS A 82 16.02 -39.77 -19.30
CA LYS A 82 17.23 -38.96 -19.01
C LYS A 82 17.07 -37.64 -18.23
N TYR A 83 16.03 -37.51 -17.40
CA TYR A 83 16.01 -36.55 -16.28
C TYR A 83 16.25 -35.05 -16.62
N PRO A 84 15.45 -34.39 -17.47
CA PRO A 84 15.59 -32.95 -17.62
C PRO A 84 15.14 -32.23 -16.32
N LEU A 85 16.07 -31.56 -15.64
CA LEU A 85 15.77 -30.55 -14.62
C LEU A 85 15.22 -29.32 -15.35
N LYS A 86 13.99 -28.90 -15.02
CA LYS A 86 13.44 -27.64 -15.53
C LYS A 86 13.31 -26.63 -14.39
N GLU A 87 14.02 -25.52 -14.55
CA GLU A 87 13.90 -24.37 -13.67
C GLU A 87 12.79 -23.44 -14.16
N VAL A 88 11.97 -22.97 -13.24
CA VAL A 88 10.88 -22.03 -13.54
C VAL A 88 11.07 -20.81 -12.65
N PRO A 89 11.48 -19.65 -13.21
CA PRO A 89 11.51 -18.40 -12.47
C PRO A 89 10.07 -17.93 -12.21
N TYR A 90 9.74 -17.63 -10.95
CA TYR A 90 8.38 -17.19 -10.58
C TYR A 90 8.20 -15.66 -10.72
N CYS A 91 9.11 -14.86 -10.17
CA CYS A 91 9.14 -13.41 -10.34
C CYS A 91 10.57 -12.86 -10.22
N SER A 92 10.75 -11.61 -10.65
CA SER A 92 12.00 -10.84 -10.57
C SER A 92 12.09 -9.97 -9.32
N GLY A 93 11.09 -10.01 -8.43
CA GLY A 93 11.04 -9.24 -7.20
C GLY A 93 9.63 -8.78 -6.81
N TYR A 94 9.55 -8.14 -5.65
CA TYR A 94 8.33 -7.73 -4.98
C TYR A 94 8.23 -6.21 -4.85
N ASP A 95 7.03 -5.71 -5.13
CA ASP A 95 6.68 -4.30 -4.97
C ASP A 95 5.74 -4.10 -3.78
N TYR A 96 6.06 -3.11 -2.96
CA TYR A 96 5.23 -2.57 -1.89
C TYR A 96 4.88 -1.14 -2.26
N ILE A 97 3.60 -0.90 -2.56
CA ILE A 97 3.13 0.32 -3.22
C ILE A 97 2.22 1.09 -2.28
N THR A 98 2.49 2.38 -2.11
CA THR A 98 1.52 3.33 -1.56
C THR A 98 1.08 4.29 -2.66
N VAL A 99 -0.21 4.56 -2.75
CA VAL A 99 -0.83 5.42 -3.78
C VAL A 99 -1.51 6.57 -3.06
N VAL A 100 -1.15 7.80 -3.42
CA VAL A 100 -1.65 9.01 -2.78
C VAL A 100 -2.33 9.92 -3.80
N ALA A 101 -3.46 10.49 -3.40
CA ALA A 101 -4.23 11.42 -4.21
C ALA A 101 -3.52 12.79 -4.39
N ALA A 102 -4.06 13.53 -5.35
CA ALA A 102 -3.66 14.88 -5.69
C ALA A 102 -3.90 15.88 -4.56
N ARG A 103 -3.24 17.02 -4.68
CA ARG A 103 -3.48 18.19 -3.84
C ARG A 103 -4.61 19.01 -4.47
N THR A 104 -5.86 18.71 -4.13
CA THR A 104 -7.01 19.48 -4.62
C THR A 104 -7.57 20.40 -3.53
N ILE A 105 -8.20 21.50 -3.95
CA ILE A 105 -8.90 22.42 -3.07
C ILE A 105 -10.39 22.06 -3.14
N PRO A 106 -11.06 21.67 -2.03
CA PRO A 106 -12.50 21.46 -2.08
C PRO A 106 -13.22 22.73 -2.55
N TRP A 107 -13.87 22.67 -3.72
CA TRP A 107 -14.71 23.77 -4.19
C TRP A 107 -16.04 23.76 -3.42
N SER A 108 -16.21 24.63 -2.42
CA SER A 108 -17.55 25.05 -1.95
C SER A 108 -17.51 26.20 -0.95
N THR A 109 -18.34 27.21 -1.23
CA THR A 109 -18.66 28.38 -0.41
C THR A 109 -19.83 28.20 0.57
N ASN A 110 -20.36 26.98 0.80
CA ASN A 110 -21.17 26.63 1.99
C ASN A 110 -21.93 25.31 1.77
N VAL A 111 -21.50 24.23 2.43
CA VAL A 111 -22.38 23.36 3.24
C VAL A 111 -21.54 22.76 4.36
N THR A 112 -21.69 23.31 5.57
CA THR A 112 -21.14 22.83 6.86
C THR A 112 -19.62 22.95 7.06
N ALA A 113 -19.25 23.91 7.90
CA ALA A 113 -17.92 24.23 8.40
C ALA A 113 -17.20 23.12 9.23
N LEU A 114 -17.31 21.85 8.84
CA LEU A 114 -16.77 20.67 9.54
C LEU A 114 -15.49 20.08 8.89
N PHE A 115 -15.08 20.58 7.73
CA PHE A 115 -13.76 20.30 7.12
C PHE A 115 -12.80 21.50 7.20
N ARG A 116 -13.09 22.50 8.06
CA ARG A 116 -12.17 23.56 8.44
C ARG A 116 -10.88 22.92 8.96
N ASP A 117 -9.78 22.95 8.23
CA ASP A 117 -8.41 22.83 8.77
C ASP A 117 -7.35 23.11 7.68
N GLY A 118 -7.20 24.39 7.32
CA GLY A 118 -6.00 24.96 6.70
C GLY A 118 -5.38 24.29 5.46
N PRO A 119 -4.23 24.78 4.97
CA PRO A 119 -3.44 24.13 3.93
C PRO A 119 -3.06 22.68 4.31
N GLY A 120 -2.97 22.36 5.60
CA GLY A 120 -2.68 21.02 6.12
C GLY A 120 -3.58 19.90 5.61
N ASN A 121 -4.87 20.16 5.38
CA ASN A 121 -5.82 19.14 4.92
C ASN A 121 -5.44 18.56 3.54
N GLN A 122 -4.88 19.37 2.65
CA GLN A 122 -4.54 18.97 1.27
C GLN A 122 -3.33 18.02 1.20
N TYR A 123 -2.49 17.99 2.25
CA TYR A 123 -1.27 17.18 2.30
C TYR A 123 -1.43 15.92 3.15
N ARG A 124 -2.62 15.63 3.66
CA ARG A 124 -2.83 14.47 4.55
C ARG A 124 -2.56 13.15 3.83
N PHE A 125 -2.94 13.04 2.56
CA PHE A 125 -2.69 11.82 1.77
C PHE A 125 -1.20 11.58 1.56
N ILE A 126 -0.45 12.60 1.15
CA ILE A 126 0.99 12.47 0.89
C ILE A 126 1.75 12.09 2.17
N ASN A 127 1.38 12.67 3.32
CA ASN A 127 1.98 12.32 4.59
C ASN A 127 1.64 10.89 5.04
N CYS A 128 0.41 10.43 4.81
CA CYS A 128 0.08 9.01 5.04
C CYS A 128 0.89 8.08 4.13
N GLY A 129 1.14 8.49 2.88
CA GLY A 129 2.01 7.76 1.95
C GLY A 129 3.45 7.66 2.47
N ILE A 130 4.06 8.79 2.86
CA ILE A 130 5.42 8.82 3.42
C ILE A 130 5.52 7.94 4.67
N ARG A 131 4.51 7.99 5.55
CA ARG A 131 4.44 7.10 6.71
C ARG A 131 4.41 5.64 6.27
N GLN A 132 3.54 5.30 5.30
CA GLN A 132 3.34 3.94 4.83
C GLN A 132 4.62 3.33 4.24
N LEU A 133 5.49 4.14 3.62
CA LEU A 133 6.80 3.68 3.15
C LEU A 133 7.68 3.15 4.30
N GLY A 134 7.62 3.79 5.48
CA GLY A 134 8.37 3.36 6.66
C GLY A 134 7.87 2.04 7.28
N GLU A 135 6.63 1.64 6.99
CA GLU A 135 6.02 0.39 7.48
C GLU A 135 6.22 -0.79 6.50
N PHE A 136 6.67 -0.52 5.28
CA PHE A 136 7.02 -1.58 4.34
C PHE A 136 8.37 -2.21 4.71
N PRO A 137 8.64 -3.47 4.31
CA PRO A 137 9.96 -4.06 4.49
C PRO A 137 11.06 -3.22 3.85
N ASP A 138 12.27 -3.27 4.42
CA ASP A 138 13.42 -2.56 3.86
C ASP A 138 13.66 -2.96 2.40
N ALA A 139 13.84 -1.94 1.55
CA ALA A 139 14.20 -2.16 0.17
C ALA A 139 15.60 -2.76 0.12
N ASP A 140 15.80 -3.74 -0.78
CA ASP A 140 17.11 -4.32 -1.01
C ASP A 140 17.79 -3.57 -2.16
N ASP A 141 18.73 -2.69 -1.79
CA ASP A 141 19.45 -1.81 -2.72
C ASP A 141 20.36 -2.54 -3.69
N LYS A 142 20.74 -3.79 -3.39
CA LYS A 142 21.69 -4.55 -4.19
C LYS A 142 20.99 -5.49 -5.15
N SER A 143 19.92 -6.14 -4.71
CA SER A 143 19.23 -7.16 -5.51
C SER A 143 17.91 -6.68 -6.12
N TYR A 144 17.37 -5.53 -5.69
CA TYR A 144 16.03 -5.05 -6.04
C TYR A 144 14.92 -6.09 -5.81
N THR A 145 15.17 -7.07 -4.94
CA THR A 145 14.20 -8.12 -4.60
C THR A 145 12.98 -7.52 -3.91
N ILE A 146 13.15 -6.44 -3.15
CA ILE A 146 12.08 -5.68 -2.52
C ILE A 146 12.20 -4.23 -2.96
N GLN A 147 11.10 -3.65 -3.44
CA GLN A 147 11.00 -2.22 -3.76
C GLN A 147 9.86 -1.59 -2.96
N ARG A 148 10.16 -0.46 -2.33
CA ARG A 148 9.16 0.49 -1.82
C ARG A 148 8.86 1.51 -2.92
N ILE A 149 7.58 1.72 -3.23
CA ILE A 149 7.17 2.63 -4.29
C ILE A 149 6.04 3.53 -3.80
N MET A 150 6.20 4.84 -3.95
CA MET A 150 5.12 5.80 -3.81
C MET A 150 4.64 6.27 -5.17
N VAL A 151 3.34 6.09 -5.43
CA VAL A 151 2.65 6.62 -6.60
C VAL A 151 1.89 7.87 -6.17
N VAL A 152 2.17 9.00 -6.81
CA VAL A 152 1.55 10.29 -6.51
C VAL A 152 0.74 10.74 -7.71
N PHE A 153 -0.55 10.97 -7.52
CA PHE A 153 -1.34 11.74 -8.48
C PHE A 153 -0.89 13.20 -8.38
N GLN A 154 -0.25 13.69 -9.43
CA GLN A 154 0.57 14.92 -9.33
C GLN A 154 -0.23 16.23 -9.34
N HIS A 155 -1.53 16.18 -9.64
CA HIS A 155 -2.35 17.38 -9.81
C HIS A 155 -2.32 18.27 -8.55
N GLY A 156 -2.18 19.57 -8.77
CA GLY A 156 -2.15 20.62 -7.74
C GLY A 156 -0.89 20.72 -6.87
N TYR A 157 0.03 19.74 -6.91
CA TYR A 157 1.33 19.87 -6.22
C TYR A 157 2.25 20.85 -6.97
N THR A 158 2.88 21.76 -6.22
CA THR A 158 3.86 22.71 -6.74
C THR A 158 5.25 22.09 -6.87
N THR A 159 6.19 22.79 -7.50
CA THR A 159 7.60 22.35 -7.57
C THR A 159 8.20 22.15 -6.17
N SER A 160 7.98 23.10 -5.25
CA SER A 160 8.47 23.00 -3.87
C SER A 160 7.85 21.80 -3.13
N ASP A 161 6.56 21.52 -3.35
CA ASP A 161 5.92 20.32 -2.79
C ASP A 161 6.62 19.06 -3.32
N ILE A 162 6.83 18.97 -4.63
CA ILE A 162 7.47 17.84 -5.31
C ILE A 162 8.90 17.63 -4.78
N GLU A 163 9.67 18.69 -4.56
CA GLU A 163 11.01 18.61 -3.99
C GLU A 163 11.00 17.96 -2.60
N ARG A 164 10.13 18.42 -1.69
CA ARG A 164 10.00 17.84 -0.34
C ARG A 164 9.49 16.40 -0.37
N ILE A 165 8.55 16.10 -1.27
CA ILE A 165 8.06 14.75 -1.47
C ILE A 165 9.18 13.81 -1.92
N ASN A 166 9.98 14.24 -2.89
CA ASN A 166 11.11 13.46 -3.41
C ASN A 166 12.16 13.22 -2.32
N GLU A 167 12.53 14.26 -1.58
CA GLU A 167 13.48 14.20 -0.47
C GLU A 167 13.06 13.16 0.56
N TYR A 168 11.84 13.28 1.09
CA TYR A 168 11.38 12.39 2.16
C TYR A 168 11.09 10.97 1.67
N THR A 169 10.70 10.80 0.41
CA THR A 169 10.59 9.47 -0.20
C THR A 169 11.97 8.81 -0.32
N ALA A 170 13.00 9.55 -0.72
CA ALA A 170 14.37 9.06 -0.80
C ALA A 170 14.92 8.69 0.59
N CYS A 171 14.60 9.45 1.64
CA CYS A 171 14.93 9.10 3.03
C CYS A 171 14.32 7.77 3.49
N LYS A 172 13.24 7.30 2.85
CA LYS A 172 12.63 5.97 3.10
C LYS A 172 13.16 4.87 2.18
N ASN A 173 14.20 5.16 1.41
CA ASN A 173 14.77 4.26 0.41
C ASN A 173 13.70 3.72 -0.55
N ALA A 174 12.86 4.64 -1.03
CA ALA A 174 11.73 4.32 -1.87
C ALA A 174 11.83 5.04 -3.21
N ARG A 175 11.20 4.44 -4.22
CA ARG A 175 11.05 5.03 -5.55
C ARG A 175 9.77 5.84 -5.59
N ILE A 176 9.79 6.96 -6.30
CA ILE A 176 8.60 7.77 -6.55
C ILE A 176 8.18 7.70 -8.01
N ILE A 177 6.87 7.71 -8.23
CA ILE A 177 6.26 7.67 -9.55
C ILE A 177 5.11 8.68 -9.54
N TYR A 178 5.21 9.66 -10.41
CA TYR A 178 4.13 10.62 -10.62
C TYR A 178 3.24 10.14 -11.77
N VAL A 179 1.92 10.20 -11.56
CA VAL A 179 0.91 9.90 -12.58
C VAL A 179 -0.04 11.09 -12.69
N LYS A 180 -0.52 11.33 -13.91
CA LYS A 180 -1.45 12.42 -14.20
C LYS A 180 -2.92 12.02 -14.10
N ASN A 181 -3.23 10.74 -14.24
CA ASN A 181 -4.60 10.26 -14.33
C ASN A 181 -4.67 8.75 -14.07
N LYS A 182 -5.89 8.24 -14.00
CA LYS A 182 -6.21 6.83 -13.79
C LYS A 182 -5.65 5.89 -14.88
N ASP A 183 -5.53 6.33 -16.13
CA ASP A 183 -4.95 5.53 -17.21
C ASP A 183 -3.44 5.33 -17.02
N GLU A 184 -2.71 6.39 -16.70
CA GLU A 184 -1.29 6.30 -16.36
C GLU A 184 -1.05 5.41 -15.13
N PHE A 185 -1.96 5.47 -14.14
CA PHE A 185 -1.91 4.59 -12.99
C PHE A 185 -2.12 3.11 -13.37
N VAL A 186 -3.13 2.78 -14.17
CA VAL A 186 -3.34 1.41 -14.68
C VAL A 186 -2.16 0.94 -15.51
N ASN A 187 -1.64 1.78 -16.41
CA ASN A 187 -0.48 1.46 -17.24
C ASN A 187 0.75 1.17 -16.38
N PHE A 188 0.97 1.97 -15.33
CA PHE A 188 2.01 1.74 -14.35
C PHE A 188 1.84 0.36 -13.70
N LEU A 189 0.66 0.04 -13.15
CA LEU A 189 0.41 -1.27 -12.53
C LEU A 189 0.65 -2.41 -13.51
N ASN A 190 0.06 -2.35 -14.71
CA ASN A 190 0.16 -3.42 -15.70
C ASN A 190 1.59 -3.61 -16.25
N LYS A 191 2.45 -2.58 -16.21
CA LYS A 191 3.88 -2.71 -16.56
C LYS A 191 4.61 -3.77 -15.72
N ARG A 192 4.12 -4.10 -14.52
CA ARG A 192 4.69 -5.16 -13.67
C ARG A 192 4.71 -6.51 -14.36
N LYS A 193 3.70 -6.81 -15.18
CA LYS A 193 3.60 -8.06 -15.93
C LYS A 193 4.83 -8.26 -16.82
N ALA A 194 5.20 -7.24 -17.59
CA ALA A 194 6.39 -7.25 -18.44
C ALA A 194 7.70 -7.29 -17.64
N LEU A 195 7.74 -6.59 -16.50
CA LEU A 195 8.88 -6.60 -15.57
C LEU A 195 9.00 -7.90 -14.77
N LYS A 196 7.99 -8.78 -14.85
CA LYS A 196 7.84 -10.00 -14.05
C LYS A 196 7.94 -9.72 -12.54
N ARG A 197 7.45 -8.57 -12.09
CA ARG A 197 7.42 -8.20 -10.67
C ARG A 197 6.03 -8.41 -10.10
N LEU A 198 5.94 -8.74 -8.81
CA LEU A 198 4.68 -9.00 -8.14
C LEU A 198 4.43 -7.99 -7.02
N ILE A 199 3.22 -7.46 -6.95
CA ILE A 199 2.76 -6.59 -5.87
C ILE A 199 2.46 -7.47 -4.66
N LYS A 200 3.09 -7.16 -3.53
CA LYS A 200 2.81 -7.79 -2.22
C LYS A 200 1.84 -7.01 -1.38
N LYS A 201 1.97 -5.69 -1.40
CA LYS A 201 1.09 -4.81 -0.65
C LYS A 201 0.82 -3.55 -1.45
N MET A 202 -0.44 -3.13 -1.51
CA MET A 202 -0.84 -1.85 -2.10
C MET A 202 -1.76 -1.10 -1.15
N VAL A 203 -1.47 0.17 -0.88
CA VAL A 203 -2.23 0.99 0.07
C VAL A 203 -2.68 2.29 -0.60
N PHE A 204 -3.98 2.59 -0.55
CA PHE A 204 -4.57 3.79 -1.14
C PHE A 204 -4.94 4.82 -0.08
N PHE A 205 -4.47 6.06 -0.28
CA PHE A 205 -4.84 7.25 0.48
C PHE A 205 -5.46 8.27 -0.46
N CYS A 206 -6.79 8.29 -0.50
CA CYS A 206 -7.55 9.14 -1.41
C CYS A 206 -8.97 9.42 -0.89
N HIS A 207 -9.70 10.24 -1.62
CA HIS A 207 -11.14 10.41 -1.39
C HIS A 207 -11.91 9.19 -1.87
N GLY A 208 -13.08 8.97 -1.27
CA GLY A 208 -14.00 7.91 -1.67
C GLY A 208 -15.40 8.45 -1.94
N ILE A 209 -15.87 8.16 -3.14
CA ILE A 209 -17.28 8.22 -3.52
C ILE A 209 -17.75 6.76 -3.61
N ILE A 210 -19.05 6.51 -3.49
CA ILE A 210 -19.58 5.15 -3.65
C ILE A 210 -19.08 4.58 -4.99
N ASN A 211 -18.47 3.39 -4.92
CA ASN A 211 -17.89 2.68 -6.05
C ASN A 211 -16.73 3.38 -6.80
N ILE A 212 -16.14 4.44 -6.23
CA ILE A 212 -15.04 5.20 -6.86
C ILE A 212 -13.98 5.58 -5.82
N ALA A 213 -12.73 5.20 -6.08
CA ALA A 213 -11.57 5.81 -5.43
C ALA A 213 -11.18 7.07 -6.23
N SER A 214 -11.39 8.25 -5.66
CA SER A 214 -11.15 9.51 -6.36
C SER A 214 -9.82 10.12 -5.95
N PHE A 215 -8.92 10.26 -6.92
CA PHE A 215 -7.59 10.82 -6.72
C PHE A 215 -7.50 12.31 -7.01
N HIS A 216 -8.46 12.89 -7.74
CA HIS A 216 -8.54 14.30 -8.09
C HIS A 216 -9.84 14.96 -7.58
N TYR A 217 -10.39 14.44 -6.49
CA TYR A 217 -11.67 14.90 -5.95
C TYR A 217 -11.71 16.42 -5.76
N SER A 218 -12.76 17.07 -6.26
CA SER A 218 -12.89 18.53 -6.25
C SER A 218 -11.73 19.27 -6.94
N ALA A 219 -11.18 18.74 -8.04
CA ALA A 219 -10.32 19.53 -8.91
C ALA A 219 -11.10 20.71 -9.51
N ASP A 220 -10.38 21.77 -9.90
CA ASP A 220 -11.00 23.03 -10.37
C ASP A 220 -11.85 22.84 -11.64
N HIS A 221 -11.57 21.80 -12.43
CA HIS A 221 -12.30 21.44 -13.63
C HIS A 221 -12.84 20.01 -13.55
N GLU A 222 -14.07 19.81 -14.03
CA GLU A 222 -14.76 18.51 -14.02
C GLU A 222 -13.96 17.42 -14.76
N ASP A 223 -13.30 17.77 -15.86
CA ASP A 223 -12.46 16.84 -16.62
C ASP A 223 -11.23 16.40 -15.82
N ASP A 224 -10.64 17.31 -15.02
CA ASP A 224 -9.53 16.97 -14.13
C ASP A 224 -9.99 16.07 -13.00
N GLU A 225 -11.16 16.32 -12.41
CA GLU A 225 -11.75 15.46 -11.38
C GLU A 225 -12.00 14.05 -11.92
N LYS A 226 -12.71 13.96 -13.06
CA LYS A 226 -12.98 12.69 -13.76
C LYS A 226 -11.69 11.96 -14.09
N SER A 227 -10.62 12.64 -14.49
CA SER A 227 -9.34 11.99 -14.82
C SER A 227 -8.72 11.22 -13.64
N GLY A 228 -9.10 11.56 -12.40
CA GLY A 228 -8.70 10.87 -11.17
C GLY A 228 -9.68 9.84 -10.63
N GLU A 229 -10.82 9.58 -11.30
CA GLU A 229 -11.85 8.65 -10.81
C GLU A 229 -11.53 7.19 -11.15
N PHE A 230 -10.96 6.46 -10.20
CA PHE A 230 -10.68 5.04 -10.35
C PHE A 230 -11.89 4.20 -9.91
N ASP A 231 -12.82 4.03 -10.85
CA ASP A 231 -14.06 3.26 -10.68
C ASP A 231 -13.90 1.74 -10.96
N ILE A 232 -15.02 1.02 -10.93
CA ILE A 232 -15.08 -0.43 -11.21
C ILE A 232 -14.54 -0.76 -12.62
N SER A 233 -14.80 0.07 -13.63
CA SER A 233 -14.32 -0.17 -14.99
C SER A 233 -12.79 -0.13 -15.08
N TYR A 234 -12.12 0.64 -14.23
CA TYR A 234 -10.66 0.70 -14.15
C TYR A 234 -10.06 -0.43 -13.31
N ILE A 235 -10.78 -0.91 -12.29
CA ILE A 235 -10.41 -2.16 -11.59
C ILE A 235 -10.31 -3.31 -12.61
N GLU A 236 -11.26 -3.40 -13.54
CA GLU A 236 -11.32 -4.44 -14.57
C GLU A 236 -10.15 -4.41 -15.57
N LYS A 237 -9.48 -3.27 -15.72
CA LYS A 237 -8.33 -3.10 -16.62
C LYS A 237 -7.00 -3.55 -16.01
N VAL A 238 -6.95 -3.80 -14.70
CA VAL A 238 -5.72 -4.23 -14.03
C VAL A 238 -5.57 -5.75 -14.11
N HIS A 239 -4.41 -6.20 -14.56
CA HIS A 239 -4.09 -7.63 -14.63
C HIS A 239 -3.98 -8.24 -13.25
N GLU A 240 -4.72 -9.32 -12.97
CA GLU A 240 -4.61 -10.00 -11.67
C GLU A 240 -3.22 -10.60 -11.47
N SER A 241 -2.57 -11.03 -12.56
CA SER A 241 -1.26 -11.70 -12.52
C SER A 241 -0.10 -10.85 -11.99
N ILE A 242 -0.29 -9.55 -11.81
CA ILE A 242 0.74 -8.67 -11.20
C ILE A 242 0.74 -8.75 -9.68
N PHE A 243 -0.23 -9.39 -9.05
CA PHE A 243 -0.28 -9.56 -7.59
C PHE A 243 0.28 -10.93 -7.19
N ASP A 244 0.93 -11.00 -6.02
CA ASP A 244 1.34 -12.31 -5.47
C ASP A 244 0.17 -13.05 -4.77
N TYR A 245 0.35 -14.33 -4.47
CA TYR A 245 -0.70 -15.24 -3.97
C TYR A 245 -1.31 -14.88 -2.60
N ASP A 246 -0.58 -14.11 -1.81
CA ASP A 246 -0.91 -13.62 -0.46
C ASP A 246 -0.95 -12.08 -0.42
N ALA A 247 -1.02 -11.43 -1.60
CA ALA A 247 -1.01 -9.98 -1.66
C ALA A 247 -2.19 -9.36 -0.91
N GLU A 248 -1.94 -8.18 -0.35
CA GLU A 248 -2.90 -7.41 0.43
C GLU A 248 -3.09 -6.02 -0.20
N VAL A 249 -4.35 -5.63 -0.36
CA VAL A 249 -4.73 -4.27 -0.72
C VAL A 249 -5.42 -3.62 0.46
N ILE A 250 -5.07 -2.39 0.79
CA ILE A 250 -5.75 -1.57 1.80
C ILE A 250 -6.22 -0.29 1.14
N THR A 251 -7.48 0.08 1.30
CA THR A 251 -7.98 1.37 0.86
C THR A 251 -8.56 2.15 2.03
N TYR A 252 -8.06 3.37 2.20
CA TYR A 252 -8.58 4.36 3.12
C TYR A 252 -9.52 5.35 2.41
N ALA A 253 -10.01 5.03 1.20
CA ALA A 253 -11.08 5.78 0.56
C ALA A 253 -12.38 5.64 1.36
N CYS A 254 -13.11 6.75 1.52
CA CYS A 254 -14.37 6.78 2.24
C CYS A 254 -15.36 5.77 1.67
N ARG A 255 -16.00 4.95 2.51
CA ARG A 255 -17.12 4.08 2.11
C ARG A 255 -16.79 3.09 0.98
N ALA A 256 -15.52 2.78 0.73
CA ALA A 256 -15.11 1.85 -0.32
C ALA A 256 -15.67 0.42 -0.11
N GLY A 257 -16.08 0.09 1.11
CA GLY A 257 -16.68 -1.19 1.49
C GLY A 257 -18.19 -1.31 1.27
N ILE A 258 -18.85 -0.29 0.73
CA ILE A 258 -20.30 -0.27 0.43
C ILE A 258 -20.57 0.22 -1.00
N SER A 259 -21.75 -0.08 -1.53
CA SER A 259 -22.16 0.30 -2.89
C SER A 259 -23.47 1.10 -2.93
N VAL A 260 -24.08 1.35 -1.77
CA VAL A 260 -25.35 2.08 -1.61
C VAL A 260 -25.06 3.39 -0.90
N ASP A 261 -25.49 4.52 -1.46
CA ASP A 261 -25.30 5.83 -0.82
C ASP A 261 -26.48 6.18 0.08
N GLU A 262 -26.32 5.90 1.38
CA GLU A 262 -27.31 6.22 2.39
C GLU A 262 -26.62 6.77 3.65
N HIS A 263 -27.36 7.55 4.43
CA HIS A 263 -26.85 8.13 5.67
C HIS A 263 -26.99 7.19 6.88
N ASP A 264 -27.95 6.26 6.84
CA ASP A 264 -28.25 5.36 7.96
C ASP A 264 -28.67 3.95 7.50
N PHE A 265 -27.89 2.96 7.93
CA PHE A 265 -28.13 1.53 7.72
C PHE A 265 -28.62 0.81 8.98
N SER A 266 -28.98 1.57 10.03
CA SER A 266 -29.61 1.00 11.22
C SER A 266 -30.87 0.21 10.85
N GLY A 267 -31.09 -0.91 11.54
CA GLY A 267 -32.21 -1.83 11.24
C GLY A 267 -31.88 -2.92 10.21
N GLY A 268 -30.61 -3.13 9.87
CA GLY A 268 -30.17 -4.28 9.06
C GLY A 268 -30.30 -4.06 7.55
N LYS A 269 -30.36 -2.81 7.10
CA LYS A 269 -30.36 -2.49 5.66
C LYS A 269 -29.06 -2.98 5.02
N TYR A 270 -29.18 -3.64 3.88
CA TYR A 270 -28.03 -4.08 3.11
C TYR A 270 -27.32 -2.88 2.46
N ALA A 271 -26.01 -2.74 2.67
CA ALA A 271 -25.23 -1.61 2.18
C ALA A 271 -24.50 -1.90 0.85
N GLY A 272 -24.79 -3.03 0.21
CA GLY A 272 -24.17 -3.36 -1.06
C GLY A 272 -22.73 -3.83 -0.93
N GLN A 273 -22.35 -4.46 0.20
CA GLN A 273 -20.97 -4.91 0.42
C GLN A 273 -20.42 -5.77 -0.73
N MET A 274 -21.25 -6.65 -1.31
CA MET A 274 -20.84 -7.53 -2.42
C MET A 274 -20.61 -6.80 -3.75
N GLU A 275 -21.18 -5.60 -3.90
CA GLU A 275 -21.05 -4.77 -5.10
C GLU A 275 -20.10 -3.58 -4.90
N SER A 276 -19.51 -3.48 -3.69
CA SER A 276 -18.65 -2.37 -3.30
C SER A 276 -17.35 -2.34 -4.09
N HIS A 277 -16.73 -1.16 -4.18
CA HIS A 277 -15.40 -0.96 -4.78
C HIS A 277 -14.37 -1.96 -4.23
N ALA A 278 -14.36 -2.16 -2.92
CA ALA A 278 -13.46 -3.08 -2.25
C ALA A 278 -13.70 -4.54 -2.64
N GLN A 279 -14.98 -4.97 -2.74
CA GLN A 279 -15.29 -6.33 -3.17
C GLN A 279 -14.93 -6.54 -4.65
N LYS A 280 -15.18 -5.57 -5.53
CA LYS A 280 -14.77 -5.65 -6.94
C LYS A 280 -13.26 -5.73 -7.10
N MET A 281 -12.49 -4.97 -6.32
CA MET A 281 -11.02 -5.13 -6.27
C MET A 281 -10.62 -6.52 -5.82
N ALA A 282 -11.26 -7.06 -4.77
CA ALA A 282 -10.94 -8.38 -4.26
C ALA A 282 -11.19 -9.45 -5.33
N ASP A 283 -12.40 -9.47 -5.89
CA ASP A 283 -12.81 -10.44 -6.91
C ASP A 283 -11.95 -10.35 -8.16
N LYS A 284 -11.76 -9.15 -8.71
CA LYS A 284 -11.02 -8.96 -9.96
C LYS A 284 -9.54 -9.25 -9.82
N TRP A 285 -8.91 -8.76 -8.75
CA TRP A 285 -7.48 -8.91 -8.56
C TRP A 285 -7.13 -10.21 -7.85
N ASP A 286 -8.09 -11.01 -7.41
CA ASP A 286 -7.89 -12.27 -6.68
C ASP A 286 -6.98 -12.10 -5.44
N VAL A 287 -7.27 -11.08 -4.61
CA VAL A 287 -6.49 -10.69 -3.41
C VAL A 287 -7.40 -10.34 -2.24
N ASN A 288 -6.84 -10.30 -1.03
CA ASN A 288 -7.54 -9.74 0.11
C ASN A 288 -7.53 -8.21 0.02
N VAL A 289 -8.68 -7.59 0.23
CA VAL A 289 -8.83 -6.13 0.31
C VAL A 289 -9.30 -5.76 1.71
N LYS A 290 -8.76 -4.68 2.27
CA LYS A 290 -9.24 -4.06 3.51
C LYS A 290 -9.78 -2.68 3.22
N ALA A 291 -11.00 -2.39 3.65
CA ALA A 291 -11.67 -1.13 3.37
C ALA A 291 -12.59 -0.69 4.52
N PHE A 292 -12.95 0.58 4.53
CA PHE A 292 -13.99 1.11 5.42
C PHE A 292 -15.37 1.04 4.75
N GLU A 293 -16.36 0.56 5.51
CA GLU A 293 -17.79 0.77 5.17
C GLU A 293 -18.23 2.21 5.48
N MET A 294 -17.56 2.85 6.45
CA MET A 294 -17.85 4.22 6.89
C MET A 294 -16.93 5.25 6.20
N ARG A 295 -17.24 6.54 6.39
CA ARG A 295 -16.34 7.63 5.96
C ARG A 295 -14.99 7.53 6.66
N SER A 296 -13.94 7.88 5.93
CA SER A 296 -12.57 7.97 6.45
C SER A 296 -12.36 9.30 7.17
N LEU A 297 -11.67 9.27 8.30
CA LEU A 297 -11.30 10.43 9.07
C LEU A 297 -9.78 10.64 9.01
N TYR A 298 -9.38 11.69 8.31
CA TYR A 298 -7.97 12.09 8.18
C TYR A 298 -7.56 13.21 9.16
N VAL A 299 -8.50 13.77 9.95
CA VAL A 299 -8.25 14.97 10.77
C VAL A 299 -7.10 14.79 11.78
N GLY A 300 -6.96 13.60 12.38
CA GLY A 300 -5.95 13.33 13.41
C GLY A 300 -4.61 12.80 12.91
N VAL A 301 -4.39 12.69 11.59
CA VAL A 301 -3.18 12.01 11.06
C VAL A 301 -1.89 12.76 11.40
N TYR A 302 -1.95 14.05 11.71
CA TYR A 302 -0.81 14.88 12.11
C TYR A 302 -0.59 14.99 13.62
N GLY A 303 -1.31 14.18 14.37
CA GLY A 303 -1.40 14.27 15.81
C GLY A 303 -2.66 14.99 16.27
N THR A 304 -3.13 14.63 17.45
CA THR A 304 -4.27 15.30 18.11
C THR A 304 -3.83 16.65 18.70
N LYS A 305 -4.80 17.46 19.13
CA LYS A 305 -4.52 18.73 19.80
C LYS A 305 -3.70 18.52 21.07
N GLU A 306 -4.00 17.45 21.80
CA GLU A 306 -3.32 17.06 23.03
C GLU A 306 -1.88 16.65 22.75
N GLU A 307 -1.63 15.86 21.69
CA GLU A 307 -0.29 15.46 21.32
C GLU A 307 0.56 16.65 20.81
N LEU A 308 -0.03 17.56 20.04
CA LEU A 308 0.66 18.79 19.60
C LEU A 308 0.95 19.74 20.77
N ALA A 309 0.02 19.89 21.72
CA ALA A 309 0.26 20.65 22.94
C ALA A 309 1.37 20.01 23.80
N GLN A 310 1.48 18.69 23.77
CA GLN A 310 2.57 17.98 24.43
C GLN A 310 3.92 18.25 23.74
N VAL A 311 3.98 18.22 22.41
CA VAL A 311 5.21 18.58 21.67
C VAL A 311 5.67 20.01 21.98
N GLU A 312 4.74 20.94 22.20
CA GLU A 312 5.12 22.31 22.57
C GLU A 312 5.76 22.40 23.98
N LYS A 313 5.35 21.54 24.91
CA LYS A 313 6.03 21.42 26.22
C LYS A 313 7.41 20.78 26.05
N GLU A 314 7.49 19.74 25.23
CA GLU A 314 8.75 19.05 24.91
C GLU A 314 9.73 20.00 24.21
N ARG A 315 9.25 20.91 23.36
CA ARG A 315 10.06 21.94 22.68
C ARG A 315 10.85 22.76 23.69
N LYS A 316 10.21 23.23 24.77
CA LYS A 316 10.87 24.01 25.84
C LYS A 316 11.95 23.20 26.54
N ILE A 317 11.65 21.95 26.91
CA ILE A 317 12.60 21.04 27.56
C ILE A 317 13.83 20.79 26.66
N VAL A 318 13.58 20.56 25.36
CA VAL A 318 14.64 20.34 24.37
C VAL A 318 15.51 21.59 24.22
N GLU A 319 14.91 22.77 24.07
CA GLU A 319 15.63 24.05 23.93
C GLU A 319 16.45 24.40 25.18
N GLU A 320 15.89 24.20 26.37
CA GLU A 320 16.58 24.40 27.65
C GLU A 320 17.81 23.51 27.75
N TYR A 321 17.66 22.20 27.55
CA TYR A 321 18.79 21.27 27.61
C TYR A 321 19.84 21.55 26.54
N GLN A 322 19.45 21.85 25.30
CA GLN A 322 20.38 22.21 24.23
C GLN A 322 21.17 23.48 24.58
N THR A 323 20.51 24.48 25.17
CA THR A 323 21.14 25.73 25.62
C THR A 323 22.13 25.49 26.75
N GLU A 324 21.75 24.71 27.77
CA GLU A 324 22.65 24.34 28.87
C GLU A 324 23.86 23.54 28.37
N LEU A 325 23.62 22.60 27.44
CA LEU A 325 24.69 21.78 26.86
C LEU A 325 25.65 22.64 26.03
N ALA A 326 25.15 23.62 25.28
CA ALA A 326 25.96 24.57 24.53
C ALA A 326 26.80 25.46 25.47
N ARG A 327 26.21 25.97 26.56
CA ARG A 327 26.94 26.74 27.59
C ARG A 327 28.04 25.91 28.26
N TYR A 328 27.73 24.66 28.63
CA TYR A 328 28.73 23.73 29.18
C TYR A 328 29.88 23.49 28.21
N LYS A 329 29.59 23.22 26.92
CA LYS A 329 30.62 23.03 25.89
C LYS A 329 31.48 24.28 25.71
N MET A 330 30.87 25.46 25.68
CA MET A 330 31.59 26.74 25.56
C MET A 330 32.47 27.01 26.78
N GLY A 331 31.96 26.80 27.99
CA GLY A 331 32.73 26.93 29.24
C GLY A 331 33.97 26.02 29.27
N LYS A 332 33.81 24.77 28.81
CA LYS A 332 34.96 23.85 28.66
C LYS A 332 36.00 24.35 27.66
N LEU A 333 35.56 24.99 26.57
CA LEU A 333 36.46 25.58 25.57
C LEU A 333 37.18 26.83 26.10
N THR A 334 36.53 27.64 26.92
CA THR A 334 37.10 28.87 27.51
C THR A 334 37.86 28.65 28.82
N GLY A 335 38.00 27.39 29.26
CA GLY A 335 38.78 27.01 30.43
C GLY A 335 38.01 26.99 31.76
N ASP A 336 36.70 27.24 31.75
CA ASP A 336 35.85 27.04 32.92
C ASP A 336 35.50 25.56 33.09
N ASN A 337 36.18 24.92 34.04
CA ASN A 337 36.00 23.51 34.36
C ASN A 337 34.97 23.23 35.46
N ARG A 338 34.35 24.25 36.06
CA ARG A 338 33.57 24.11 37.31
C ARG A 338 32.10 23.76 37.09
N ALA A 339 31.55 24.05 35.91
CA ALA A 339 30.15 23.75 35.60
C ALA A 339 29.94 22.23 35.38
N PRO A 340 28.96 21.61 36.07
CA PRO A 340 28.61 20.21 35.81
C PRO A 340 27.97 20.07 34.41
N LYS A 341 28.20 18.92 33.77
CA LYS A 341 27.51 18.58 32.51
C LYS A 341 26.00 18.50 32.80
N PRO A 342 25.14 19.15 31.98
CA PRO A 342 23.69 19.07 32.19
C PRO A 342 23.21 17.63 32.05
N LYS A 343 22.24 17.25 32.88
CA LYS A 343 21.63 15.92 32.84
C LYS A 343 20.68 15.86 31.65
N LYS A 344 20.86 14.87 30.78
CA LYS A 344 19.93 14.61 29.67
C LYS A 344 18.55 14.27 30.24
N PRO A 345 17.47 14.97 29.83
CA PRO A 345 16.11 14.63 30.25
C PRO A 345 15.73 13.20 29.88
N ASP A 346 14.90 12.56 30.71
CA ASP A 346 14.41 11.21 30.44
C ASP A 346 13.53 11.23 29.19
N GLY A 347 13.78 10.35 28.22
CA GLY A 347 13.03 10.31 26.95
C GLY A 347 13.40 11.42 25.95
N TYR A 348 14.48 12.16 26.18
CA TYR A 348 14.92 13.29 25.34
C TYR A 348 15.00 12.97 23.85
N ASP A 349 15.51 11.79 23.47
CA ASP A 349 15.70 11.45 22.05
C ASP A 349 14.38 11.42 21.27
N GLU A 350 13.32 10.90 21.90
CA GLU A 350 11.99 10.85 21.31
C GLU A 350 11.29 12.22 21.34
N MET A 351 11.55 13.03 22.36
CA MET A 351 11.09 14.43 22.41
C MET A 351 11.75 15.24 21.28
N GLU A 352 13.06 15.17 21.16
CA GLU A 352 13.83 15.87 20.12
C GLU A 352 13.38 15.45 18.72
N ARG A 353 13.15 14.15 18.49
CA ARG A 353 12.61 13.63 17.24
C ARG A 353 11.26 14.27 16.90
N ARG A 354 10.30 14.28 17.84
CA ARG A 354 8.95 14.83 17.63
C ARG A 354 8.96 16.35 17.45
N VAL A 355 9.76 17.06 18.24
CA VAL A 355 9.94 18.51 18.11
C VAL A 355 10.52 18.88 16.76
N ASN A 356 11.56 18.19 16.30
CA ASN A 356 12.17 18.44 14.99
C ASN A 356 11.21 18.12 13.85
N GLU A 357 10.42 17.06 13.96
CA GLU A 357 9.42 16.70 12.95
C GLU A 357 8.33 17.77 12.81
N VAL A 358 7.82 18.30 13.92
CA VAL A 358 6.83 19.40 13.89
C VAL A 358 7.45 20.68 13.34
N ARG A 359 8.67 21.03 13.77
CA ARG A 359 9.39 22.22 13.27
C ARG A 359 9.64 22.15 11.77
N GLU A 360 10.12 21.02 11.25
CA GLU A 360 10.40 20.87 9.82
C GLU A 360 9.11 20.96 8.99
N ARG A 361 8.02 20.33 9.46
CA ARG A 361 6.70 20.45 8.83
C ARG A 361 6.21 21.90 8.80
N GLU A 362 6.38 22.64 9.90
CA GLU A 362 6.04 24.06 10.00
C GLU A 362 6.90 24.90 9.04
N SER A 363 8.21 24.65 8.99
CA SER A 363 9.14 25.31 8.05
C SER A 363 8.73 25.08 6.60
N ASN A 364 8.48 23.83 6.21
CA ASN A 364 8.05 23.50 4.86
C ASN A 364 6.76 24.23 4.46
N ALA A 365 5.82 24.39 5.39
CA ALA A 365 4.60 25.14 5.16
C ALA A 365 4.88 26.65 4.93
N THR A 366 5.85 27.22 5.65
CA THR A 366 6.28 28.62 5.48
C THR A 366 7.08 28.82 4.20
N ASP A 367 7.92 27.86 3.81
CA ASP A 367 8.82 27.94 2.66
C ASP A 367 8.13 27.57 1.32
N GLY A 368 6.82 27.34 1.33
CA GLY A 368 6.03 27.04 0.14
C GLY A 368 6.03 25.58 -0.32
N GLY A 369 6.69 24.66 0.41
CA GLY A 369 6.71 23.21 0.15
C GLY A 369 5.58 22.42 0.84
N GLY A 370 4.61 23.13 1.42
CA GLY A 370 3.47 22.55 2.14
C GLY A 370 3.83 21.92 3.49
N PRO A 371 2.86 21.67 4.38
CA PRO A 371 3.08 20.98 5.66
C PRO A 371 3.33 19.48 5.47
N ILE A 372 4.41 19.13 4.78
CA ILE A 372 4.87 17.75 4.57
C ILE A 372 5.91 17.44 5.65
N ALA A 373 5.68 16.38 6.42
CA ALA A 373 6.57 15.96 7.48
C ALA A 373 7.59 14.92 6.98
N PRO A 374 8.86 14.95 7.44
CA PRO A 374 9.90 14.00 7.03
C PRO A 374 9.55 12.52 7.25
N ASN A 375 8.78 12.23 8.30
CA ASN A 375 8.32 10.88 8.63
C ASN A 375 6.88 10.61 8.21
N GLY A 376 6.24 11.56 7.55
CA GLY A 376 4.83 11.47 7.18
C GLY A 376 3.90 11.65 8.38
N SER A 377 2.73 11.02 8.31
CA SER A 377 1.72 11.11 9.36
C SER A 377 2.11 10.35 10.65
N TRP A 378 1.55 10.78 11.78
CA TRP A 378 1.72 10.13 13.09
C TRP A 378 0.86 8.89 13.24
N CYS A 379 -0.29 8.87 12.58
CA CYS A 379 -1.17 7.70 12.52
C CYS A 379 -1.81 7.57 11.14
N PHE A 380 -2.41 6.40 10.90
CA PHE A 380 -3.22 6.16 9.70
C PHE A 380 -4.66 6.64 9.90
N PRO A 381 -5.41 6.87 8.81
CA PRO A 381 -6.80 7.29 8.90
C PRO A 381 -7.66 6.27 9.65
N THR A 382 -8.70 6.75 10.32
CA THR A 382 -9.66 5.93 11.07
C THR A 382 -11.06 6.07 10.51
N THR A 383 -12.02 5.28 10.99
CA THR A 383 -13.43 5.44 10.61
C THR A 383 -14.10 6.57 11.38
N ALA A 384 -14.79 7.45 10.65
CA ALA A 384 -15.69 8.46 11.20
C ALA A 384 -16.98 7.83 11.78
N SER A 385 -18.00 8.66 12.06
CA SER A 385 -19.28 8.24 12.64
C SER A 385 -20.39 7.94 11.63
N THR A 386 -20.19 8.23 10.34
CA THR A 386 -21.22 8.07 9.29
C THR A 386 -20.73 7.22 8.11
N PRO A 387 -21.62 6.51 7.39
CA PRO A 387 -23.03 6.27 7.71
C PRO A 387 -23.21 5.54 9.04
N THR A 388 -24.33 5.76 9.74
CA THR A 388 -24.64 5.00 10.97
C THR A 388 -25.11 3.59 10.63
N GLY A 389 -25.02 2.67 11.59
CA GLY A 389 -25.45 1.27 11.42
C GLY A 389 -24.45 0.36 10.69
N LEU A 390 -23.26 0.85 10.34
CA LEU A 390 -22.19 0.08 9.68
C LEU A 390 -21.04 -0.26 10.62
N ARG A 391 -20.18 -1.19 10.18
CA ARG A 391 -19.05 -1.67 10.99
C ARG A 391 -17.88 -0.68 10.95
N ARG A 392 -17.19 -0.54 12.08
CA ARG A 392 -16.03 0.35 12.25
C ARG A 392 -14.71 -0.37 11.94
N GLY A 393 -13.70 0.43 11.60
CA GLY A 393 -12.36 -0.07 11.27
C GLY A 393 -12.26 -0.68 9.88
N LEU A 394 -11.04 -1.12 9.52
CA LEU A 394 -10.74 -1.76 8.25
C LEU A 394 -11.32 -3.18 8.25
N LEU A 395 -12.25 -3.46 7.34
CA LEU A 395 -12.91 -4.74 7.22
C LEU A 395 -12.34 -5.54 6.05
N PRO A 396 -12.21 -6.87 6.19
CA PRO A 396 -11.71 -7.71 5.12
C PRO A 396 -12.79 -8.01 4.08
N TYR A 397 -12.41 -7.92 2.82
CA TYR A 397 -13.13 -8.37 1.63
C TYR A 397 -12.25 -9.40 0.93
N LYS A 398 -12.78 -10.61 0.76
CA LYS A 398 -12.10 -11.72 0.11
C LYS A 398 -12.77 -12.02 -1.23
N PRO A 399 -12.06 -12.57 -2.22
CA PRO A 399 -12.68 -12.99 -3.46
C PRO A 399 -13.82 -13.98 -3.18
N SER A 400 -14.98 -13.73 -3.78
CA SER A 400 -16.23 -14.46 -3.53
C SER A 400 -16.14 -15.95 -3.89
N GLU A 401 -15.24 -16.30 -4.80
CA GLU A 401 -15.01 -17.68 -5.23
C GLU A 401 -14.09 -18.48 -4.29
N TRP A 402 -13.42 -17.85 -3.32
CA TRP A 402 -12.57 -18.58 -2.38
C TRP A 402 -13.42 -19.40 -1.41
N LYS A 403 -13.23 -20.72 -1.43
CA LYS A 403 -13.97 -21.68 -0.59
C LYS A 403 -13.26 -22.05 0.71
N MET A 404 -11.98 -21.70 0.84
CA MET A 404 -11.20 -21.96 2.05
C MET A 404 -10.92 -20.65 2.79
N SER A 405 -11.34 -20.60 4.06
CA SER A 405 -11.17 -19.45 4.96
C SER A 405 -9.74 -19.24 5.42
#